data_AF-A0A7L4AHW4-F1
#
_entry.id   AF-A0A7L4AHW4-F1
#
_cell.length_a   1.000
_cell.length_b   1.000
_cell.length_c   1.000
_cell.angle_alpha   90.00
_cell.angle_beta   90.00
_cell.angle_gamma   90.00
#
_symmetry.space_group_name_H-M   'P 1'
#
loop_
_entity.id
_entity.type
_entity.pdbx_description
1 polymer ?
#
loop_
_entity_poly.entity_id
_entity_poly.type
_entity_poly.pdbx_seq_one_letter_code
_entity_poly.pdbx_strand_id
1 'polypeptide(L)'
;LTVPGITPSSHCRAGGAMPENDDDAKKPASETVPDQRWKLQVFYLCFYGFMTQIRPGESFITPYLLGADKNFTQAEVTNVITPVMTYSYMAVLVPIFLLTDYLRYKPVLVLQSLSHISIWLLLVLGTSVLAMQLMEFFYSVTMAARIAYSSYIFSLVTPSRYQRMASYSRSAVLLGVFTSSVLGQLCVTLGGVSFLTLNYISLGFVSFGLILTLFLERPRRSLFFNRPKGAAPTELDKMAGGDGGGGTRGWREAVLCRMLREVGALAKQPQLRLWSLWWVFNSAGYYLMLYYVQILWNEIYPTTDNRRVYNGGVDAASTLLGAGASLAAGYVKIRWRL
;
A
#
# COMPACT_ATOMS: atom_id res chain seq x y z
N LEU A 1 12.10 -32.60 -76.31
CA LEU A 1 12.39 -31.59 -77.35
C LEU A 1 12.86 -30.33 -76.62
N THR A 2 14.13 -30.33 -76.20
CA THR A 2 15.32 -29.73 -76.85
C THR A 2 15.61 -28.33 -76.30
N VAL A 3 16.62 -28.28 -75.43
CA VAL A 3 17.50 -27.11 -75.20
C VAL A 3 18.46 -27.00 -76.40
N PRO A 4 18.90 -25.80 -76.82
CA PRO A 4 20.28 -25.34 -76.57
C PRO A 4 20.37 -23.80 -76.37
N GLY A 5 21.42 -23.13 -75.89
CA GLY A 5 22.83 -23.40 -75.51
C GLY A 5 23.38 -22.13 -74.79
N ILE A 6 24.31 -22.17 -73.82
CA ILE A 6 25.78 -22.44 -73.85
C ILE A 6 26.63 -21.22 -74.32
N THR A 7 27.10 -20.33 -73.40
CA THR A 7 28.51 -20.09 -72.87
C THR A 7 29.43 -19.18 -73.72
N PRO A 8 30.70 -18.81 -73.36
CA PRO A 8 31.50 -18.78 -72.08
C PRO A 8 32.28 -17.42 -71.85
N SER A 9 32.96 -17.15 -70.72
CA SER A 9 34.44 -17.25 -70.48
C SER A 9 34.80 -16.22 -69.37
N SER A 10 35.26 -16.52 -68.14
CA SER A 10 36.52 -17.11 -67.61
C SER A 10 37.73 -16.15 -67.47
N HIS A 11 38.18 -15.95 -66.21
CA HIS A 11 39.58 -15.95 -65.69
C HIS A 11 39.56 -15.69 -64.16
N CYS A 12 39.91 -16.66 -63.28
CA CYS A 12 41.24 -16.94 -62.66
C CYS A 12 41.79 -15.78 -61.79
N ARG A 13 42.33 -15.90 -60.56
CA ARG A 13 42.97 -17.01 -59.83
C ARG A 13 43.12 -16.65 -58.32
N ALA A 14 43.40 -17.68 -57.53
CA ALA A 14 43.58 -17.81 -56.07
C ALA A 14 44.55 -16.87 -55.31
N GLY A 15 44.26 -16.70 -54.00
CA GLY A 15 45.19 -17.03 -52.92
C GLY A 15 45.75 -15.87 -52.08
N GLY A 16 45.47 -15.85 -50.77
CA GLY A 16 46.39 -15.30 -49.77
C GLY A 16 45.79 -14.50 -48.60
N ALA A 17 45.95 -15.05 -47.40
CA ALA A 17 46.11 -14.39 -46.10
C ALA A 17 44.85 -13.89 -45.33
N MET A 18 44.64 -14.55 -44.18
CA MET A 18 43.92 -14.11 -42.98
C MET A 18 44.34 -12.70 -42.53
N PRO A 19 43.45 -12.02 -41.78
CA PRO A 19 43.76 -11.87 -40.37
C PRO A 19 42.60 -12.33 -39.48
N GLU A 20 42.93 -13.13 -38.48
CA GLU A 20 42.20 -13.21 -37.23
C GLU A 20 42.00 -11.78 -36.68
N ASN A 21 40.77 -11.46 -36.27
CA ASN A 21 40.49 -10.40 -35.33
C ASN A 21 39.22 -10.78 -34.57
N ASP A 22 39.44 -11.36 -33.39
CA ASP A 22 38.65 -11.23 -32.15
C ASP A 22 37.13 -11.07 -32.30
N ASP A 23 36.43 -12.20 -32.41
CA ASP A 23 35.05 -12.34 -31.95
C ASP A 23 35.01 -12.41 -30.40
N ASP A 24 35.46 -11.34 -29.74
CA ASP A 24 35.10 -11.08 -28.35
C ASP A 24 33.71 -10.43 -28.34
N ALA A 25 32.69 -11.28 -28.38
CA ALA A 25 31.30 -10.93 -28.21
C ALA A 25 31.07 -10.33 -26.81
N LYS A 26 31.40 -9.04 -26.67
CA LYS A 26 31.05 -8.21 -25.53
C LYS A 26 29.54 -8.01 -25.52
N LYS A 27 28.85 -8.95 -24.88
CA LYS A 27 27.43 -8.87 -24.50
C LYS A 27 27.15 -7.44 -23.99
N PRO A 28 26.26 -6.66 -24.62
CA PRO A 28 26.08 -5.26 -24.24
C PRO A 28 25.51 -5.22 -22.82
N ALA A 29 26.29 -4.69 -21.90
CA ALA A 29 25.97 -4.53 -20.48
C ALA A 29 24.87 -3.47 -20.21
N SER A 30 24.07 -3.10 -21.21
CA SER A 30 23.10 -1.99 -21.11
C SER A 30 21.63 -2.43 -21.06
N GLU A 31 21.28 -3.68 -21.39
CA GLU A 31 19.89 -4.15 -21.31
C GLU A 31 19.50 -4.75 -19.94
N THR A 32 20.46 -5.07 -19.07
CA THR A 32 20.19 -5.67 -17.75
C THR A 32 19.89 -4.65 -16.64
N VAL A 33 20.37 -3.41 -16.79
CA VAL A 33 20.31 -2.36 -15.76
C VAL A 33 18.89 -1.82 -15.48
N PRO A 34 18.00 -1.61 -16.48
CA PRO A 34 16.66 -1.07 -16.23
C PRO A 34 15.77 -2.05 -15.45
N ASP A 35 15.88 -3.34 -15.78
CA ASP A 35 15.05 -4.40 -15.20
C ASP A 35 15.48 -4.74 -13.76
N GLN A 36 16.77 -4.57 -13.43
CA GLN A 36 17.31 -4.82 -12.08
C GLN A 36 16.96 -3.69 -11.10
N ARG A 37 17.02 -2.43 -11.53
CA ARG A 37 16.62 -1.28 -10.71
C ARG A 37 15.13 -1.33 -10.35
N TRP A 38 14.30 -1.72 -11.31
CA TRP A 38 12.87 -1.96 -11.10
C TRP A 38 12.58 -3.06 -10.07
N LYS A 39 13.26 -4.22 -10.18
CA LYS A 39 13.11 -5.32 -9.22
C LYS A 39 13.50 -4.89 -7.80
N LEU A 40 14.56 -4.11 -7.66
CA LEU A 40 14.99 -3.56 -6.38
C LEU A 40 13.95 -2.59 -5.79
N GLN A 41 13.36 -1.72 -6.61
CA GLN A 41 12.29 -0.81 -6.17
C GLN A 41 11.05 -1.57 -5.69
N VAL A 42 10.62 -2.59 -6.45
CA VAL A 42 9.50 -3.46 -6.07
C VAL A 42 9.78 -4.21 -4.76
N PHE A 43 10.98 -4.77 -4.65
CA PHE A 43 11.41 -5.45 -3.43
C PHE A 43 11.39 -4.50 -2.23
N TYR A 44 11.92 -3.29 -2.38
CA TYR A 44 11.89 -2.27 -1.33
C TYR A 44 10.45 -1.90 -0.93
N LEU A 45 9.52 -1.81 -1.88
CA LEU A 45 8.12 -1.51 -1.59
C LEU A 45 7.41 -2.64 -0.85
N CYS A 46 7.62 -3.88 -1.28
CA CYS A 46 7.11 -5.05 -0.57
C CYS A 46 7.71 -5.14 0.84
N PHE A 47 9.01 -4.90 0.98
CA PHE A 47 9.69 -4.87 2.27
C PHE A 47 9.16 -3.76 3.17
N TYR A 48 8.96 -2.56 2.62
CA TYR A 48 8.31 -1.45 3.32
C TYR A 48 6.92 -1.84 3.81
N GLY A 49 6.05 -2.34 2.91
CA GLY A 49 4.69 -2.75 3.27
C GLY A 49 4.66 -3.88 4.30
N PHE A 50 5.62 -4.80 4.26
CA PHE A 50 5.82 -5.81 5.29
C PHE A 50 6.21 -5.18 6.64
N MET A 51 7.25 -4.36 6.66
CA MET A 51 7.79 -3.74 7.87
C MET A 51 6.78 -2.79 8.55
N THR A 52 6.03 -2.00 7.79
CA THR A 52 5.02 -1.09 8.36
C THR A 52 3.84 -1.80 9.01
N GLN A 53 3.68 -3.10 8.76
CA GLN A 53 2.60 -3.92 9.28
C GLN A 53 3.03 -4.81 10.46
N ILE A 54 4.32 -4.86 10.78
CA ILE A 54 4.81 -5.54 11.99
C ILE A 54 4.52 -4.66 13.20
N ARG A 55 3.45 -4.99 13.92
CA ARG A 55 2.94 -4.24 15.08
C ARG A 55 2.40 -5.23 16.13
N PRO A 56 3.28 -5.94 16.86
CA PRO A 56 2.91 -7.12 17.66
C PRO A 56 1.80 -6.87 18.70
N GLY A 57 1.65 -5.62 19.15
CA GLY A 57 0.62 -5.19 20.09
C GLY A 57 -0.78 -5.04 19.49
N GLU A 58 -0.93 -4.99 18.16
CA GLU A 58 -2.22 -4.74 17.48
C GLU A 58 -3.28 -5.79 17.84
N SER A 59 -2.92 -7.08 17.86
CA SER A 59 -3.83 -8.18 18.24
C SER A 59 -4.22 -8.18 19.73
N PHE A 60 -3.58 -7.34 20.56
CA PHE A 60 -3.79 -7.27 22.01
C PHE A 60 -4.27 -5.90 22.49
N ILE A 61 -4.64 -4.98 21.59
CA ILE A 61 -5.14 -3.65 21.97
C ILE A 61 -6.40 -3.77 22.84
N THR A 62 -7.41 -4.54 22.41
CA THR A 62 -8.65 -4.69 23.18
C THR A 62 -8.41 -5.32 24.56
N PRO A 63 -7.68 -6.46 24.69
CA PRO A 63 -7.27 -6.97 26.00
C PRO A 63 -6.48 -5.96 26.85
N TYR A 64 -5.62 -5.14 26.24
CA TYR A 64 -4.85 -4.13 26.95
C TYR A 64 -5.73 -3.00 27.51
N LEU A 65 -6.76 -2.56 26.77
CA LEU A 65 -7.71 -1.55 27.24
C LEU A 65 -8.58 -2.04 28.40
N LEU A 66 -8.96 -3.32 28.38
CA LEU A 66 -9.78 -3.95 29.42
C LEU A 66 -8.95 -4.45 30.62
N GLY A 67 -7.65 -4.61 30.44
CA GLY A 67 -6.73 -5.11 31.46
C GLY A 67 -6.48 -4.12 32.59
N ALA A 68 -5.81 -4.61 33.63
CA ALA A 68 -5.51 -3.86 34.86
C ALA A 68 -4.70 -2.57 34.63
N ASP A 69 -4.00 -2.46 33.49
CA ASP A 69 -3.18 -1.31 33.13
C ASP A 69 -4.02 -0.08 32.75
N LYS A 70 -5.19 -0.27 32.13
CA LYS A 70 -6.06 0.81 31.64
C LYS A 70 -7.41 0.86 32.32
N ASN A 71 -7.92 -0.28 32.81
CA ASN A 71 -9.16 -0.39 33.59
C ASN A 71 -10.39 0.25 32.93
N PHE A 72 -10.52 0.20 31.61
CA PHE A 72 -11.75 0.62 30.95
C PHE A 72 -12.82 -0.49 31.01
N THR A 73 -14.08 -0.09 31.09
CA THR A 73 -15.18 -1.05 31.02
C THR A 73 -15.41 -1.51 29.58
N GLN A 74 -15.90 -2.74 29.42
CA GLN A 74 -16.26 -3.29 28.10
C GLN A 74 -17.28 -2.43 27.35
N ALA A 75 -18.23 -1.84 28.08
CA ALA A 75 -19.23 -0.94 27.53
C ALA A 75 -18.62 0.36 26.99
N GLU A 76 -17.65 0.95 27.70
CA GLU A 76 -16.93 2.16 27.24
C GLU A 76 -16.11 1.86 25.99
N VAL A 77 -15.35 0.76 25.99
CA VAL A 77 -14.54 0.39 24.82
C VAL A 77 -15.43 0.18 23.59
N THR A 78 -16.51 -0.58 23.74
CA THR A 78 -17.36 -0.98 22.61
C THR A 78 -18.27 0.14 22.10
N ASN A 79 -18.86 0.95 23.00
CA ASN A 79 -19.88 1.93 22.63
C ASN A 79 -19.34 3.36 22.52
N VAL A 80 -18.19 3.67 23.12
CA VAL A 80 -17.67 5.04 23.21
C VAL A 80 -16.34 5.21 22.48
N ILE A 81 -15.45 4.22 22.56
CA ILE A 81 -14.09 4.30 21.98
C ILE A 81 -14.10 3.76 20.54
N THR A 82 -14.38 2.47 20.35
CA THR A 82 -14.32 1.80 19.04
C THR A 82 -15.14 2.48 17.93
N PRO A 83 -16.36 3.00 18.17
CA PRO A 83 -17.16 3.62 17.11
C PRO A 83 -16.50 4.87 16.50
N VAL A 84 -15.64 5.57 17.26
CA VAL A 84 -14.93 6.76 16.78
C VAL A 84 -14.09 6.43 15.55
N MET A 85 -13.49 5.24 15.48
CA MET A 85 -12.72 4.81 14.32
C MET A 85 -13.60 4.82 13.06
N THR A 86 -14.78 4.20 13.11
CA THR A 86 -15.66 4.04 11.95
C THR A 86 -16.22 5.38 11.46
N TYR A 87 -16.72 6.22 12.37
CA TYR A 87 -17.27 7.53 11.99
C TYR A 87 -16.19 8.48 11.48
N SER A 88 -15.03 8.51 12.16
CA SER A 88 -13.89 9.32 11.73
C SER A 88 -13.36 8.83 10.39
N TYR A 89 -13.29 7.51 10.17
CA TYR A 89 -12.82 6.94 8.91
C TYR A 89 -13.64 7.43 7.73
N MET A 90 -14.98 7.42 7.86
CA MET A 90 -15.88 7.94 6.82
C MET A 90 -15.60 9.43 6.53
N ALA A 91 -15.38 10.23 7.56
CA ALA A 91 -15.10 11.66 7.42
C ALA A 91 -13.72 11.96 6.82
N VAL A 92 -12.67 11.23 7.23
CA VAL A 92 -11.28 11.47 6.80
C VAL A 92 -10.95 10.81 5.46
N LEU A 93 -11.75 9.85 4.99
CA LEU A 93 -11.53 9.17 3.71
C LEU A 93 -11.52 10.14 2.52
N VAL A 94 -12.51 11.04 2.45
CA VAL A 94 -12.62 12.03 1.37
C VAL A 94 -11.42 13.00 1.33
N PRO A 95 -11.06 13.69 2.43
CA PRO A 95 -9.92 14.61 2.40
C PRO A 95 -8.60 13.88 2.14
N ILE A 96 -8.38 12.68 2.69
CA ILE A 96 -7.15 11.91 2.44
C ILE A 96 -7.07 11.43 1.00
N PHE A 97 -8.20 11.03 0.40
CA PHE A 97 -8.26 10.68 -1.02
C PHE A 97 -7.84 11.87 -1.90
N LEU A 98 -8.45 13.05 -1.69
CA LEU A 98 -8.08 14.27 -2.41
C LEU A 98 -6.62 14.68 -2.16
N LEU A 99 -6.14 14.53 -0.92
CA LEU A 99 -4.76 14.83 -0.55
C LEU A 99 -3.77 13.90 -1.23
N THR A 100 -4.14 12.64 -1.44
CA THR A 100 -3.31 11.63 -2.12
C THR A 100 -3.04 12.03 -3.56
N ASP A 101 -4.08 12.51 -4.24
CA ASP A 101 -3.99 13.00 -5.62
C ASP A 101 -3.23 14.34 -5.71
N TYR A 102 -3.44 15.23 -4.74
CA TYR A 102 -2.80 16.55 -4.72
C TYR A 102 -1.31 16.50 -4.35
N LEU A 103 -0.93 15.76 -3.29
CA LEU A 103 0.42 15.77 -2.71
C LEU A 103 1.37 14.70 -3.28
N ARG A 104 0.96 13.96 -4.32
CA ARG A 104 1.78 12.92 -4.98
C ARG A 104 2.25 11.83 -3.99
N TYR A 105 1.29 11.17 -3.33
CA TYR A 105 1.40 9.94 -2.52
C TYR A 105 2.38 9.95 -1.32
N LYS A 106 3.64 10.36 -1.48
CA LYS A 106 4.68 10.29 -0.42
C LYS A 106 4.28 11.04 0.86
N PRO A 107 3.76 12.28 0.81
CA PRO A 107 3.32 12.97 2.03
C PRO A 107 2.19 12.26 2.76
N VAL A 108 1.30 11.56 2.02
CA VAL A 108 0.24 10.75 2.64
C VAL A 108 0.80 9.49 3.31
N LEU A 109 1.84 8.87 2.74
CA LEU A 109 2.56 7.77 3.41
C LEU A 109 3.28 8.24 4.68
N VAL A 110 3.89 9.43 4.66
CA VAL A 110 4.49 10.03 5.86
C VAL A 110 3.42 10.33 6.91
N LEU A 111 2.27 10.90 6.50
CA LEU A 111 1.13 11.12 7.38
C LEU A 111 0.63 9.81 8.00
N GLN A 112 0.59 8.72 7.23
CA GLN A 112 0.23 7.39 7.73
C GLN A 112 1.21 6.93 8.83
N SER A 113 2.52 7.01 8.59
CA SER A 113 3.52 6.61 9.58
C SER A 113 3.51 7.47 10.84
N LEU A 114 3.31 8.78 10.71
CA LEU A 114 3.16 9.68 11.85
C LEU A 114 1.90 9.35 12.66
N SER A 115 0.80 9.08 11.97
CA SER A 115 -0.47 8.70 12.61
C SER A 115 -0.32 7.37 13.37
N HIS A 116 0.42 6.40 12.81
CA HIS A 116 0.82 5.21 13.55
C HIS A 116 1.57 5.57 14.83
N ILE A 117 2.66 6.33 14.78
CA ILE A 117 3.39 6.70 16.00
C ILE A 117 2.46 7.36 17.04
N SER A 118 1.56 8.26 16.62
CA SER A 118 0.56 8.86 17.50
C SER A 118 -0.35 7.84 18.19
N ILE A 119 -0.80 6.79 17.48
CA ILE A 119 -1.61 5.70 18.05
C ILE A 119 -0.87 5.01 19.20
N TRP A 120 0.37 4.55 18.98
CA TRP A 120 1.12 3.83 20.00
C TRP A 120 1.56 4.74 21.15
N LEU A 121 1.86 6.02 20.89
CA LEU A 121 2.11 6.99 21.96
C LEU A 121 0.87 7.23 22.83
N LEU A 122 -0.32 7.36 22.22
CA LEU A 122 -1.58 7.51 22.96
C LEU A 122 -1.95 6.23 23.72
N LEU A 123 -1.66 5.04 23.17
CA LEU A 123 -1.85 3.77 23.86
C LEU A 123 -0.97 3.69 25.11
N VAL A 124 0.30 4.09 25.03
CA VAL A 124 1.22 4.02 26.17
C VAL A 124 0.89 5.11 27.20
N LEU A 125 0.72 6.36 26.77
CA LEU A 125 0.63 7.53 27.66
C LEU A 125 -0.80 7.89 28.08
N GLY A 126 -1.80 7.56 27.27
CA GLY A 126 -3.18 7.98 27.47
C GLY A 126 -3.87 7.18 28.57
N THR A 127 -4.50 7.85 29.53
CA THR A 127 -5.28 7.21 30.61
C THR A 127 -6.76 7.58 30.57
N SER A 128 -7.14 8.57 29.77
CA SER A 128 -8.51 9.05 29.66
C SER A 128 -9.24 8.45 28.46
N VAL A 129 -10.57 8.41 28.53
CA VAL A 129 -11.44 8.01 27.41
C VAL A 129 -11.17 8.88 26.17
N LEU A 130 -11.00 10.19 26.37
CA LEU A 130 -10.68 11.11 25.27
C LEU A 130 -9.36 10.74 24.56
N ALA A 131 -8.33 10.34 25.31
CA ALA A 131 -7.08 9.90 24.72
C ALA A 131 -7.26 8.63 23.86
N MET A 132 -8.11 7.71 24.28
CA MET A 132 -8.45 6.51 23.52
C MET A 132 -9.31 6.84 22.28
N GLN A 133 -10.22 7.81 22.38
CA GLN A 133 -10.97 8.30 21.22
C GLN A 133 -10.04 8.97 20.19
N LEU A 134 -9.06 9.76 20.64
CA LEU A 134 -8.05 10.35 19.76
C LEU A 134 -7.16 9.27 19.13
N MET A 135 -6.84 8.20 19.87
CA MET A 135 -6.12 7.05 19.34
C MET A 135 -6.88 6.39 18.18
N GLU A 136 -8.18 6.15 18.36
CA GLU A 136 -9.06 5.61 17.32
C GLU A 136 -9.22 6.56 16.12
N PHE A 137 -9.24 7.87 16.36
CA PHE A 137 -9.21 8.87 15.30
C PHE A 137 -7.93 8.75 14.44
N PHE A 138 -6.74 8.65 15.05
CA PHE A 138 -5.50 8.44 14.30
C PHE A 138 -5.46 7.07 13.59
N TYR A 139 -6.11 6.06 14.17
CA TYR A 139 -6.32 4.77 13.51
C TYR A 139 -7.11 4.93 12.21
N SER A 140 -8.17 5.73 12.23
CA SER A 140 -8.98 6.04 11.05
C SER A 140 -8.19 6.77 9.96
N VAL A 141 -7.33 7.74 10.33
CA VAL A 141 -6.43 8.46 9.40
C VAL A 141 -5.47 7.49 8.73
N THR A 142 -4.91 6.56 9.51
CA THR A 142 -4.01 5.53 9.01
C THR A 142 -4.71 4.60 8.02
N MET A 143 -5.92 4.14 8.35
CA MET A 143 -6.72 3.29 7.48
C MET A 143 -7.08 3.96 6.15
N ALA A 144 -7.39 5.25 6.16
CA ALA A 144 -7.65 6.02 4.95
C ALA A 144 -6.37 6.23 4.12
N ALA A 145 -5.25 6.54 4.78
CA ALA A 145 -3.97 6.74 4.11
C ALA A 145 -3.41 5.45 3.48
N ARG A 146 -3.85 4.28 3.94
CA ARG A 146 -3.48 2.96 3.36
C ARG A 146 -3.79 2.85 1.86
N ILE A 147 -4.79 3.56 1.36
CA ILE A 147 -5.14 3.56 -0.07
C ILE A 147 -4.00 4.17 -0.90
N ALA A 148 -3.29 5.16 -0.35
CA ALA A 148 -2.16 5.80 -1.02
C ALA A 148 -1.01 4.83 -1.30
N TYR A 149 -0.79 3.81 -0.45
CA TYR A 149 0.25 2.80 -0.67
C TYR A 149 -0.05 1.95 -1.91
N SER A 150 -1.27 1.46 -2.05
CA SER A 150 -1.69 0.70 -3.24
C SER A 150 -1.59 1.56 -4.50
N SER A 151 -2.07 2.80 -4.47
CA SER A 151 -1.99 3.72 -5.60
C SER A 151 -0.56 4.10 -5.96
N TYR A 152 0.31 4.28 -4.96
CA TYR A 152 1.74 4.53 -5.16
C TYR A 152 2.40 3.40 -5.94
N ILE A 153 2.13 2.15 -5.56
CA ILE A 153 2.67 0.98 -6.26
C ILE A 153 2.23 0.99 -7.73
N PHE A 154 0.94 1.19 -8.02
CA PHE A 154 0.47 1.23 -9.41
C PHE A 154 1.05 2.37 -10.23
N SER A 155 1.42 3.49 -9.60
CA SER A 155 2.08 4.61 -10.29
C SER A 155 3.50 4.30 -10.78
N LEU A 156 4.14 3.28 -10.22
CA LEU A 156 5.51 2.88 -10.58
C LEU A 156 5.55 1.71 -11.55
N VAL A 157 4.49 0.90 -11.62
CA VAL A 157 4.42 -0.33 -12.40
C VAL A 157 3.85 -0.04 -13.80
N THR A 158 4.24 -0.81 -14.81
CA THR A 158 3.53 -0.82 -16.10
C THR A 158 2.22 -1.63 -16.02
N PRO A 159 1.15 -1.25 -16.75
CA PRO A 159 -0.13 -1.96 -16.71
C PRO A 159 -0.06 -3.48 -16.93
N SER A 160 0.88 -3.95 -17.76
CA SER A 160 1.14 -5.37 -18.02
C SER A 160 1.51 -6.20 -16.79
N ARG A 161 1.97 -5.55 -15.70
CA ARG A 161 2.46 -6.19 -14.48
C ARG A 161 1.58 -5.88 -13.25
N TYR A 162 0.48 -5.15 -13.40
CA TYR A 162 -0.39 -4.74 -12.28
C TYR A 162 -0.90 -5.92 -11.44
N GLN A 163 -1.35 -7.00 -12.09
CA GLN A 163 -1.88 -8.16 -11.39
C GLN A 163 -0.82 -8.81 -10.48
N ARG A 164 0.39 -9.03 -11.01
CA ARG A 164 1.51 -9.62 -10.24
C ARG A 164 1.95 -8.70 -9.12
N MET A 165 2.04 -7.40 -9.39
CA MET A 165 2.48 -6.45 -8.37
C MET A 165 1.46 -6.31 -7.24
N ALA A 166 0.17 -6.23 -7.56
CA ALA A 166 -0.89 -6.19 -6.55
C ALA A 166 -0.86 -7.44 -5.66
N SER A 167 -0.59 -8.61 -6.25
CA SER A 167 -0.42 -9.86 -5.53
C SER A 167 0.80 -9.83 -4.60
N TYR A 168 1.99 -9.42 -5.08
CA TYR A 168 3.19 -9.34 -4.25
C TYR A 168 3.07 -8.32 -3.11
N SER A 169 2.53 -7.13 -3.38
CA SER A 169 2.38 -6.10 -2.35
C SER A 169 1.38 -6.52 -1.28
N ARG A 170 0.23 -7.07 -1.68
CA ARG A 170 -0.80 -7.50 -0.72
C ARG A 170 -0.33 -8.70 0.10
N SER A 171 0.39 -9.63 -0.51
CA SER A 171 0.95 -10.77 0.20
C SER A 171 2.04 -10.36 1.18
N ALA A 172 2.90 -9.40 0.82
CA ALA A 172 3.91 -8.85 1.74
C ALA A 172 3.27 -8.13 2.95
N VAL A 173 2.22 -7.33 2.71
CA VAL A 173 1.44 -6.67 3.78
C VAL A 173 0.81 -7.70 4.71
N LEU A 174 0.22 -8.78 4.17
CA LEU A 174 -0.37 -9.85 4.95
C LEU A 174 0.70 -10.64 5.72
N LEU A 175 1.84 -10.97 5.10
CA LEU A 175 2.95 -11.60 5.81
C LEU A 175 3.49 -10.73 6.96
N GLY A 176 3.44 -9.41 6.83
CA GLY A 176 3.78 -8.48 7.90
C GLY A 176 2.83 -8.61 9.09
N VAL A 177 1.52 -8.61 8.83
CA VAL A 177 0.50 -8.85 9.87
C VAL A 177 0.62 -10.25 10.48
N PHE A 178 0.89 -11.27 9.69
CA PHE A 178 1.14 -12.63 10.19
C PHE A 178 2.33 -12.66 11.15
N THR A 179 3.47 -12.08 10.72
CA THR A 179 4.69 -12.01 11.53
C THR A 179 4.44 -11.22 12.81
N SER A 180 3.66 -10.14 12.72
CA SER A 180 3.21 -9.34 13.85
C SER A 180 2.45 -10.17 14.89
N SER A 181 1.40 -10.87 14.46
CA SER A 181 0.54 -11.65 15.36
C SER A 181 1.27 -12.84 15.98
N VAL A 182 2.14 -13.52 15.21
CA VAL A 182 3.01 -14.59 15.73
C VAL A 182 3.98 -14.02 16.77
N LEU A 183 4.66 -12.91 16.46
CA LEU A 183 5.61 -12.29 17.39
C LEU A 183 4.91 -11.84 18.68
N GLY A 184 3.72 -11.25 18.56
CA GLY A 184 2.91 -10.84 19.71
C GLY A 184 2.50 -12.03 20.58
N GLN A 185 1.99 -13.10 19.95
CA GLN A 185 1.59 -14.31 20.66
C GLN A 185 2.79 -14.99 21.35
N LEU A 186 3.94 -15.07 20.70
CA LEU A 186 5.16 -15.63 21.30
C LEU A 186 5.62 -14.81 22.52
N CYS A 187 5.60 -13.48 22.41
CA CYS A 187 5.97 -12.59 23.52
C CYS A 187 5.05 -12.75 24.74
N VAL A 188 3.74 -12.85 24.52
CA VAL A 188 2.76 -13.00 25.62
C VAL A 188 2.78 -14.42 26.20
N THR A 189 2.77 -15.46 25.37
CA THR A 189 2.63 -16.85 25.83
C THR A 189 3.94 -17.46 26.35
N LEU A 190 5.05 -17.30 25.60
CA LEU A 190 6.35 -17.89 25.98
C LEU A 190 7.20 -16.91 26.79
N GLY A 191 7.15 -15.63 26.44
CA GLY A 191 7.97 -14.60 27.09
C GLY A 191 7.38 -14.05 28.39
N GLY A 192 6.10 -14.29 28.68
CA GLY A 192 5.41 -13.70 29.84
C GLY A 192 5.46 -12.17 29.85
N VAL A 193 5.63 -11.54 28.68
CA VAL A 193 5.81 -10.10 28.53
C VAL A 193 4.48 -9.40 28.77
N SER A 194 4.49 -8.31 29.56
CA SER A 194 3.29 -7.51 29.79
C SER A 194 2.83 -6.80 28.51
N PHE A 195 1.54 -6.50 28.42
CA PHE A 195 0.97 -5.77 27.27
C PHE A 195 1.60 -4.38 27.11
N LEU A 196 1.97 -3.71 28.20
CA LEU A 196 2.70 -2.44 28.16
C LEU A 196 4.04 -2.57 27.41
N THR A 197 4.84 -3.58 27.75
CA THR A 197 6.13 -3.82 27.08
C THR A 197 5.94 -4.19 25.61
N LEU A 198 4.87 -4.93 25.27
CA LEU A 198 4.53 -5.26 23.89
C LEU A 198 4.18 -4.01 23.07
N ASN A 199 3.52 -3.02 23.68
CA ASN A 199 3.25 -1.73 23.06
C ASN A 199 4.53 -0.92 22.83
N TYR A 200 5.51 -0.97 23.73
CA TYR A 200 6.83 -0.34 23.49
C TYR A 200 7.60 -1.01 22.34
N ILE A 201 7.57 -2.35 22.24
CA ILE A 201 8.17 -3.07 21.12
C ILE A 201 7.52 -2.65 19.80
N SER A 202 6.19 -2.55 19.79
CA SER A 202 5.42 -2.13 18.62
C SER A 202 5.71 -0.68 18.24
N LEU A 203 5.90 0.21 19.23
CA LEU A 203 6.33 1.59 19.02
C LEU A 203 7.68 1.63 18.28
N GLY A 204 8.62 0.77 18.66
CA GLY A 204 9.91 0.63 17.96
C GLY A 204 9.75 0.25 16.48
N PHE A 205 8.90 -0.74 16.18
CA PHE A 205 8.64 -1.15 14.79
C PHE A 205 7.98 -0.04 13.96
N VAL A 206 6.99 0.67 14.51
CA VAL A 206 6.33 1.78 13.77
C VAL A 206 7.27 2.97 13.57
N SER A 207 8.16 3.26 14.54
CA SER A 207 9.22 4.27 14.37
C SER A 207 10.21 3.88 13.28
N PHE A 208 10.61 2.60 13.21
CA PHE A 208 11.43 2.10 12.11
C PHE A 208 10.69 2.19 10.77
N GLY A 209 9.38 1.91 10.75
CA GLY A 209 8.51 2.12 9.58
C GLY A 209 8.55 3.55 9.06
N LEU A 210 8.50 4.56 9.94
CA LEU A 210 8.62 5.98 9.54
C LEU A 210 9.97 6.25 8.86
N ILE A 211 11.07 5.71 9.39
CA ILE A 211 12.40 5.87 8.79
C ILE A 211 12.40 5.32 7.36
N LEU A 212 11.86 4.12 7.14
CA LEU A 212 11.72 3.53 5.81
C LEU A 212 10.85 4.40 4.87
N THR A 213 9.80 5.03 5.39
CA THR A 213 8.96 5.96 4.61
C THR A 213 9.74 7.16 4.10
N LEU A 214 10.66 7.69 4.91
CA LEU A 214 11.49 8.84 4.53
C LEU A 214 12.42 8.50 3.36
N PHE A 215 12.94 7.26 3.33
CA PHE A 215 13.80 6.74 2.26
C PHE A 215 13.06 6.34 0.97
N LEU A 216 11.72 6.30 0.95
CA LEU A 216 10.96 6.06 -0.28
C LEU A 216 11.30 7.09 -1.36
N GLU A 217 11.59 6.65 -2.57
CA GLU A 217 11.80 7.56 -3.70
C GLU A 217 10.54 8.42 -3.93
N ARG A 218 10.70 9.73 -4.15
CA ARG A 218 9.59 10.59 -4.57
C ARG A 218 9.26 10.26 -6.03
N PRO A 219 8.06 9.74 -6.35
CA PRO A 219 7.68 9.45 -7.71
C PRO A 219 7.63 10.78 -8.47
N ARG A 220 8.55 10.94 -9.44
CA ARG A 220 8.64 12.16 -10.27
C ARG A 220 7.50 12.28 -11.28
N ARG A 221 6.69 11.23 -11.46
CA ARG A 221 5.57 11.19 -12.42
C ARG A 221 4.27 10.97 -11.65
N SER A 222 3.33 11.91 -11.76
CA SER A 222 1.94 11.61 -11.40
C SER A 222 1.28 10.89 -12.58
N LEU A 223 0.37 9.97 -12.27
CA LEU A 223 -0.35 9.15 -13.26
C LEU A 223 -1.20 9.98 -14.24
N PHE A 224 -1.52 11.23 -13.89
CA PHE A 224 -2.38 12.12 -14.68
C PHE A 224 -1.66 13.29 -15.38
N PHE A 225 -0.47 13.72 -14.91
CA PHE A 225 0.16 14.96 -15.41
C PHE A 225 1.27 14.77 -16.46
N ASN A 226 1.38 13.62 -17.12
CA ASN A 226 2.44 13.45 -18.13
C ASN A 226 2.00 12.62 -19.35
N ARG A 227 1.54 13.31 -20.40
CA ARG A 227 1.55 12.77 -21.77
C ARG A 227 2.98 12.81 -22.33
N PRO A 228 3.39 11.86 -23.19
CA PRO A 228 4.68 11.94 -23.88
C PRO A 228 4.74 13.22 -24.73
N LYS A 229 5.89 13.90 -24.68
CA LYS A 229 6.23 15.03 -25.55
C LYS A 229 6.09 14.59 -27.01
N GLY A 230 5.05 15.07 -27.69
CA GLY A 230 4.72 14.69 -29.06
C GLY A 230 3.24 14.84 -29.44
N ALA A 231 2.33 15.04 -28.48
CA ALA A 231 0.96 15.45 -28.78
C ALA A 231 0.89 16.97 -29.02
N ALA A 232 0.16 17.38 -30.06
CA ALA A 232 -0.03 18.76 -30.49
C ALA A 232 -0.33 19.73 -29.32
N PRO A 233 0.17 20.98 -29.37
CA PRO A 233 -0.03 21.95 -28.30
C PRO A 233 -1.54 22.15 -28.12
N THR A 234 -2.03 21.74 -26.95
CA THR A 234 -3.40 22.07 -26.54
C THR A 234 -3.37 23.48 -25.97
N GLU A 235 -4.47 24.21 -26.13
CA GLU A 235 -4.79 25.61 -25.74
C GLU A 235 -4.26 26.14 -24.38
N LEU A 236 -3.62 25.32 -23.56
CA LEU A 236 -2.90 25.68 -22.33
C LEU A 236 -1.65 26.56 -22.56
N ASP A 237 -0.90 26.39 -23.66
CA ASP A 237 0.24 27.29 -23.95
C ASP A 237 -0.23 28.70 -24.34
N LYS A 238 -1.47 28.85 -24.84
CA LYS A 238 -2.07 30.15 -25.15
C LYS A 238 -2.57 30.90 -23.90
N MET A 239 -2.84 30.20 -22.80
CA MET A 239 -3.35 30.81 -21.56
C MET A 239 -2.26 31.15 -20.53
N ALA A 240 -1.03 30.63 -20.68
CA ALA A 240 0.10 30.98 -19.81
C ALA A 240 0.71 32.36 -20.14
N GLY A 241 0.29 32.98 -21.24
CA GLY A 241 0.74 34.31 -21.66
C GLY A 241 -0.07 35.49 -21.08
N GLY A 242 -0.91 35.29 -20.07
CA GLY A 242 -1.78 36.34 -19.53
C GLY A 242 -1.76 36.41 -18.00
N ASP A 243 -1.09 37.44 -17.51
CA ASP A 243 -1.16 38.07 -16.19
C ASP A 243 -0.75 37.32 -14.91
N GLY A 244 0.24 37.93 -14.26
CA GLY A 244 0.68 37.61 -12.92
C GLY A 244 -0.11 38.34 -11.83
N GLY A 245 0.09 37.86 -10.59
CA GLY A 245 -0.21 38.61 -9.38
C GLY A 245 -1.64 38.49 -8.85
N GLY A 246 -2.02 37.33 -8.32
CA GLY A 246 -3.27 37.22 -7.57
C GLY A 246 -3.63 35.80 -7.11
N GLY A 247 -3.30 35.47 -5.85
CA GLY A 247 -4.02 34.45 -5.09
C GLY A 247 -3.62 32.98 -5.31
N THR A 248 -2.62 32.52 -4.56
CA THR A 248 -2.38 31.09 -4.31
C THR A 248 -3.63 30.34 -3.82
N ARG A 249 -4.58 31.05 -3.19
CA ARG A 249 -5.88 30.53 -2.75
C ARG A 249 -6.86 30.29 -3.92
N GLY A 250 -6.96 31.22 -4.88
CA GLY A 250 -7.81 31.05 -6.06
C GLY A 250 -7.36 29.91 -6.97
N TRP A 251 -6.04 29.75 -7.12
CA TRP A 251 -5.47 28.60 -7.84
C TRP A 251 -5.74 27.27 -7.13
N ARG A 252 -5.61 27.21 -5.79
CA ARG A 252 -5.94 26.00 -5.01
C ARG A 252 -7.41 25.63 -5.09
N GLU A 253 -8.31 26.61 -4.97
CA GLU A 253 -9.75 26.39 -5.11
C GLU A 253 -10.11 25.92 -6.52
N ALA A 254 -9.47 26.48 -7.56
CA ALA A 254 -9.64 26.01 -8.94
C ALA A 254 -9.16 24.56 -9.14
N VAL A 255 -8.03 24.16 -8.53
CA VAL A 255 -7.52 22.78 -8.60
C VAL A 255 -8.44 21.80 -7.87
N LEU A 256 -8.92 22.14 -6.68
CA LEU A 256 -9.85 21.28 -5.92
C LEU A 256 -11.19 21.13 -6.65
N CYS A 257 -11.76 22.23 -7.16
CA CYS A 257 -12.98 22.19 -7.97
C CYS A 257 -12.80 21.35 -9.24
N ARG A 258 -11.61 21.38 -9.85
CA ARG A 258 -11.28 20.54 -11.00
C ARG A 258 -11.23 19.06 -10.64
N MET A 259 -10.54 18.69 -9.55
CA MET A 259 -10.47 17.30 -9.08
C MET A 259 -11.85 16.75 -8.73
N LEU A 260 -12.68 17.53 -8.04
CA LEU A 260 -14.06 17.12 -7.72
C LEU A 260 -14.91 16.91 -8.97
N ARG A 261 -14.73 17.76 -10.00
CA ARG A 261 -15.42 17.60 -11.29
C ARG A 261 -14.96 16.34 -12.03
N GLU A 262 -13.66 16.03 -12.00
CA GLU A 262 -13.10 14.81 -12.58
C GLU A 262 -13.60 13.55 -11.86
N VAL A 263 -13.65 13.56 -10.54
CA VAL A 263 -14.27 12.48 -9.74
C VAL A 263 -15.74 12.30 -10.13
N GLY A 264 -16.49 13.40 -10.26
CA GLY A 264 -17.89 13.35 -10.71
C GLY A 264 -18.05 12.81 -12.14
N ALA A 265 -17.10 13.06 -13.03
CA ALA A 265 -17.09 12.52 -14.39
C ALA A 265 -16.71 11.03 -14.42
N LEU A 266 -15.71 10.61 -13.65
CA LEU A 266 -15.31 9.22 -13.48
C LEU A 266 -16.44 8.38 -12.87
N ALA A 267 -17.14 8.94 -11.88
CA ALA A 267 -18.32 8.34 -11.27
C ALA A 267 -19.48 8.16 -12.26
N LYS A 268 -19.45 8.74 -13.47
CA LYS A 268 -20.46 8.49 -14.51
C LYS A 268 -20.17 7.26 -15.36
N GLN A 269 -18.97 6.68 -15.28
CA GLN A 269 -18.65 5.46 -16.03
C GLN A 269 -19.33 4.23 -15.40
N PRO A 270 -20.15 3.48 -16.17
CA PRO A 270 -20.95 2.37 -15.62
C PRO A 270 -20.06 1.23 -15.10
N GLN A 271 -18.95 0.95 -15.78
CA GLN A 271 -17.98 -0.05 -15.35
C GLN A 271 -17.36 0.33 -13.99
N LEU A 272 -16.96 1.59 -13.82
CA LEU A 272 -16.38 2.04 -12.56
C LEU A 272 -17.40 2.02 -11.42
N ARG A 273 -18.67 2.35 -11.68
CA ARG A 273 -19.74 2.23 -10.67
C ARG A 273 -19.90 0.80 -10.17
N LEU A 274 -19.93 -0.18 -11.07
CA LEU A 274 -20.08 -1.58 -10.70
C LEU A 274 -18.90 -2.05 -9.85
N TRP A 275 -17.67 -1.72 -10.26
CA TRP A 275 -16.47 -2.03 -9.49
C TRP A 275 -16.44 -1.33 -8.13
N SER A 276 -16.86 -0.07 -8.06
CA SER A 276 -16.96 0.67 -6.80
C SER A 276 -18.02 0.08 -5.87
N LEU A 277 -19.20 -0.30 -6.38
CA LEU A 277 -20.25 -0.94 -5.57
C LEU A 277 -19.78 -2.27 -4.99
N TRP A 278 -19.15 -3.11 -5.81
CA TRP A 278 -18.55 -4.36 -5.35
C TRP A 278 -17.47 -4.12 -4.29
N TRP A 279 -16.62 -3.11 -4.50
CA TRP A 279 -15.57 -2.75 -3.55
C TRP A 279 -16.13 -2.23 -2.22
N VAL A 280 -17.18 -1.41 -2.25
CA VAL A 280 -17.86 -0.89 -1.06
C VAL A 280 -18.43 -2.04 -0.23
N PHE A 281 -19.18 -2.94 -0.85
CA PHE A 281 -19.79 -4.07 -0.14
C PHE A 281 -18.74 -5.00 0.47
N ASN A 282 -17.72 -5.38 -0.32
CA ASN A 282 -16.64 -6.23 0.15
C ASN A 282 -15.82 -5.58 1.27
N SER A 283 -15.48 -4.30 1.14
CA SER A 283 -14.71 -3.57 2.15
C SER A 283 -15.50 -3.42 3.45
N ALA A 284 -16.79 -3.07 3.36
CA ALA A 284 -17.65 -2.93 4.53
C ALA A 284 -17.73 -4.24 5.33
N GLY A 285 -17.98 -5.37 4.66
CA GLY A 285 -17.99 -6.68 5.30
C GLY A 285 -16.65 -7.05 5.93
N TYR A 286 -15.55 -6.80 5.21
CA TYR A 286 -14.20 -7.10 5.69
C TYR A 286 -13.84 -6.29 6.95
N TYR A 287 -14.06 -4.98 6.95
CA TYR A 287 -13.75 -4.12 8.10
C TYR A 287 -14.66 -4.38 9.29
N LEU A 288 -15.97 -4.63 9.05
CA LEU A 288 -16.89 -5.00 10.11
C LEU A 288 -16.41 -6.26 10.83
N MET A 289 -16.01 -7.29 10.07
CA MET A 289 -15.46 -8.52 10.67
C MET A 289 -14.17 -8.24 11.43
N LEU A 290 -13.20 -7.53 10.82
CA LEU A 290 -11.91 -7.25 11.46
C LEU A 290 -12.03 -6.49 12.79
N TYR A 291 -12.86 -5.45 12.87
CA TYR A 291 -12.92 -4.60 14.06
C TYR A 291 -13.74 -5.21 15.19
N TYR A 292 -14.77 -5.99 14.87
CA TYR A 292 -15.69 -6.51 15.88
C TYR A 292 -15.42 -7.97 16.28
N VAL A 293 -14.61 -8.72 15.52
CA VAL A 293 -14.32 -10.13 15.87
C VAL A 293 -13.56 -10.25 17.20
N GLN A 294 -12.62 -9.33 17.48
CA GLN A 294 -11.87 -9.35 18.74
C GLN A 294 -12.76 -9.01 19.94
N ILE A 295 -13.72 -8.10 19.76
CA ILE A 295 -14.72 -7.76 20.78
C ILE A 295 -15.65 -8.96 21.02
N LEU A 296 -16.11 -9.61 19.95
CA LEU A 296 -16.97 -10.78 20.03
C LEU A 296 -16.29 -11.96 20.74
N TRP A 297 -15.00 -12.19 20.49
CA TRP A 297 -14.25 -13.21 21.22
C TRP A 297 -14.20 -12.93 22.72
N ASN A 298 -14.08 -11.66 23.12
CA ASN A 298 -14.06 -11.28 24.52
C ASN A 298 -15.43 -11.44 25.21
N GLU A 299 -16.55 -11.31 24.49
CA GLU A 299 -17.88 -11.66 25.01
C GLU A 299 -18.02 -13.16 25.29
N ILE A 300 -17.48 -14.02 24.41
CA ILE A 300 -17.60 -15.48 24.53
C ILE A 300 -16.59 -16.05 25.55
N TYR A 301 -15.36 -15.54 25.54
CA TYR A 301 -14.30 -15.91 26.46
C TYR A 301 -13.71 -14.66 27.12
N PRO A 302 -14.25 -14.26 28.28
CA PRO A 302 -13.76 -13.10 29.02
C PRO A 302 -12.28 -13.24 29.34
N THR A 303 -11.52 -12.18 29.11
CA THR A 303 -10.08 -12.10 29.36
C THR A 303 -9.74 -11.96 30.86
N THR A 304 -10.16 -12.92 31.69
CA THR A 304 -9.81 -12.96 33.12
C THR A 304 -8.40 -13.49 33.39
N ASP A 305 -7.78 -14.18 32.43
CA ASP A 305 -6.44 -14.75 32.56
C ASP A 305 -5.62 -14.54 31.27
N ASN A 306 -4.56 -13.72 31.35
CA ASN A 306 -3.71 -13.32 30.21
C ASN A 306 -3.10 -14.51 29.45
N ARG A 307 -3.03 -15.70 30.07
CA ARG A 307 -2.40 -16.91 29.50
C ARG A 307 -3.25 -17.67 28.48
N ARG A 308 -4.56 -17.40 28.35
CA ARG A 308 -5.45 -18.14 27.43
C ARG A 308 -5.96 -17.32 26.24
N VAL A 309 -5.37 -16.16 25.96
CA VAL A 309 -5.75 -15.31 24.83
C VAL A 309 -5.04 -15.78 23.56
N TYR A 310 -5.79 -16.38 22.62
CA TYR A 310 -5.28 -16.90 21.34
C TYR A 310 -5.57 -15.97 20.15
N ASN A 311 -5.90 -14.70 20.40
CA ASN A 311 -6.24 -13.72 19.36
C ASN A 311 -5.16 -13.63 18.28
N GLY A 312 -3.88 -13.62 18.68
CA GLY A 312 -2.75 -13.59 17.74
C GLY A 312 -2.63 -14.86 16.89
N GLY A 313 -3.02 -16.02 17.42
CA GLY A 313 -3.02 -17.28 16.66
C GLY A 313 -4.07 -17.31 15.55
N VAL A 314 -5.29 -16.83 15.84
CA VAL A 314 -6.37 -16.76 14.83
C VAL A 314 -6.08 -15.69 13.78
N ASP A 315 -5.56 -14.54 14.20
CA ASP A 315 -5.10 -13.48 13.28
C ASP A 315 -3.98 -14.00 12.37
N ALA A 316 -3.02 -14.76 12.90
CA ALA A 316 -1.96 -15.37 12.11
C ALA A 316 -2.51 -16.37 11.07
N ALA A 317 -3.38 -17.30 11.48
CA ALA A 317 -3.94 -18.30 10.56
C ALA A 317 -4.77 -17.64 9.44
N SER A 318 -5.66 -16.72 9.79
CA SER A 318 -6.51 -16.01 8.82
C SER A 318 -5.68 -15.17 7.84
N THR A 319 -4.65 -14.50 8.34
CA THR A 319 -3.75 -13.67 7.53
C THR A 319 -2.87 -14.52 6.60
N LEU A 320 -2.39 -15.68 7.06
CA LEU A 320 -1.61 -16.60 6.24
C LEU A 320 -2.44 -17.16 5.08
N LEU A 321 -3.68 -17.57 5.35
CA LEU A 321 -4.62 -17.99 4.32
C LEU A 321 -4.90 -16.86 3.32
N GLY A 322 -5.09 -15.64 3.82
CA GLY A 322 -5.23 -14.44 2.98
C GLY A 322 -4.00 -14.19 2.09
N ALA A 323 -2.79 -14.38 2.63
CA ALA A 323 -1.54 -14.22 1.89
C ALA A 323 -1.42 -15.26 0.77
N GLY A 324 -1.73 -16.52 1.07
CA GLY A 324 -1.77 -17.60 0.09
C GLY A 324 -2.77 -17.32 -1.04
N ALA A 325 -4.01 -16.91 -0.70
CA ALA A 325 -5.03 -16.56 -1.68
C ALA A 325 -4.62 -15.36 -2.55
N SER A 326 -4.01 -14.34 -1.95
CA SER A 326 -3.49 -13.16 -2.65
C SER A 326 -2.36 -13.51 -3.61
N LEU A 327 -1.44 -14.40 -3.22
CA LEU A 327 -0.39 -14.94 -4.10
C LEU A 327 -1.00 -15.71 -5.26
N ALA A 328 -1.91 -16.65 -4.99
CA ALA A 328 -2.56 -17.46 -6.00
C ALA A 328 -3.26 -16.58 -7.06
N ALA A 329 -4.03 -15.58 -6.62
CA ALA A 329 -4.73 -14.64 -7.51
C ALA A 329 -3.79 -13.87 -8.47
N GLY A 330 -2.51 -13.69 -8.11
CA GLY A 330 -1.49 -13.08 -8.97
C GLY A 330 -1.09 -13.93 -10.18
N TYR A 331 -1.26 -15.26 -10.08
CA TYR A 331 -0.86 -16.22 -11.10
C TYR A 331 -2.04 -16.80 -11.90
N VAL A 332 -3.28 -16.61 -11.44
CA VAL A 332 -4.48 -17.01 -12.19
C VAL A 332 -4.63 -16.13 -13.43
N LYS A 333 -4.67 -16.74 -14.63
CA LYS A 333 -4.96 -16.02 -15.88
C LYS A 333 -6.47 -15.71 -15.96
N ILE A 334 -6.89 -14.60 -15.35
CA ILE A 334 -8.25 -14.12 -15.49
C ILE A 334 -8.33 -13.32 -16.79
N ARG A 335 -9.05 -13.84 -17.79
CA ARG A 335 -9.45 -13.05 -18.95
C ARG A 335 -10.57 -12.11 -18.51
N TRP A 336 -10.20 -10.92 -18.06
CA TRP A 336 -11.14 -9.81 -17.88
C TRP A 336 -11.63 -9.36 -19.28
N ARG A 337 -12.49 -10.16 -19.91
CA ARG A 337 -13.31 -9.69 -21.03
C ARG A 337 -14.48 -8.95 -20.40
N LEU A 338 -14.33 -7.63 -20.30
CA LEU A 338 -15.40 -6.70 -19.96
C LEU A 338 -15.58 -5.76 -21.14
#